data_AF-A0A938BNP7-F1
#
_entry.id   AF-A0A938BNP7-F1
#
_cell.length_a   1.000
_cell.length_b   1.000
_cell.length_c   1.000
_cell.angle_alpha   90.00
_cell.angle_beta   90.00
_cell.angle_gamma   90.00
#
_symmetry.space_group_name_H-M   'P 1'
#
loop_
_entity.id
_entity.type
_entity.pdbx_description
1 polymer ?
#
loop_
_entity_poly.entity_id
_entity_poly.type
_entity_poly.pdbx_seq_one_letter_code
_entity_poly.pdbx_strand_id
1 'polypeptide(L)'
;MRVFLVVLAALALGLSTWARADTLHVFPDGTGDYPTIQAAVDAAGDGDTILLGDGVFRGDGNRDIVVYNKAVTIASGSGDPTRAVIDCSGSEADPHWGFEIDSSYPCIIEGITVKNGWKQTPQRGRWGGAVFWRYSHVRLVNCVFAHNRADLGGAVGGGYGGIEIESCTFYGNGAREWGGSIIQDDWGSTTLSHCIIAFGTGGGSARSLCGGVPMQCCNIYGNAGGDYDFFPGQLGVNGNICADPLFCDPARLDLSIAADSPCAPGGECGLMGALPVGCGPTPVEATTWGAIKGLYRAE
;
A
#
# COMPACT_ATOMS: atom_id res chain seq x y z
N MET A 1 36.48 52.45 49.27
CA MET A 1 36.02 51.05 49.37
C MET A 1 34.81 50.89 48.46
N ARG A 2 35.01 50.49 47.20
CA ARG A 2 33.94 50.23 46.23
C ARG A 2 34.11 48.79 45.76
N VAL A 3 33.21 47.93 46.22
CA VAL A 3 33.12 46.51 45.84
C VAL A 3 32.42 46.45 44.48
N PHE A 4 33.10 45.96 43.45
CA PHE A 4 32.47 45.58 42.19
C PHE A 4 32.07 44.10 42.31
N LEU A 5 30.76 43.86 42.37
CA LEU A 5 30.18 42.53 42.18
C LEU A 5 30.28 42.17 40.69
N VAL A 6 31.08 41.15 40.35
CA VAL A 6 31.01 40.51 39.04
C VAL A 6 29.96 39.42 39.12
N VAL A 7 28.79 39.66 38.52
CA VAL A 7 27.76 38.63 38.33
C VAL A 7 28.20 37.78 37.14
N LEU A 8 28.68 36.57 37.41
CA LEU A 8 28.89 35.53 36.40
C LEU A 8 27.52 34.99 35.99
N ALA A 9 27.02 35.44 34.84
CA ALA A 9 25.89 34.82 34.18
C ALA A 9 26.37 33.48 33.59
N ALA A 10 25.97 32.37 34.21
CA ALA A 10 26.12 31.05 33.62
C ALA A 10 25.16 30.94 32.42
N LEU A 11 25.69 31.06 31.20
CA LEU A 11 24.97 30.67 30.00
C LEU A 11 24.79 29.15 30.05
N ALA A 12 23.60 28.69 30.44
CA ALA A 12 23.18 27.34 30.15
C ALA A 12 22.99 27.24 28.63
N LEU A 13 24.04 26.81 27.93
CA LEU A 13 23.93 26.30 26.58
C LEU A 13 23.02 25.08 26.66
N GLY A 14 21.73 25.28 26.44
CA GLY A 14 20.80 24.20 26.15
C GLY A 14 21.34 23.49 24.92
N LEU A 15 21.99 22.35 25.13
CA LEU A 15 22.26 21.40 24.07
C LEU A 15 20.88 20.98 23.58
N SER A 16 20.39 21.62 22.52
CA SER A 16 19.29 21.08 21.75
C SER A 16 19.77 19.72 21.26
N THR A 17 19.34 18.66 21.93
CA THR A 17 19.42 17.32 21.37
C THR A 17 18.52 17.35 20.16
N TRP A 18 19.11 17.45 18.97
CA TRP A 18 18.39 17.17 17.74
C TRP A 18 17.86 15.76 17.92
N ALA A 19 16.53 15.61 17.99
CA ALA A 19 15.93 14.29 18.11
C ALA A 19 16.41 13.49 16.89
N ARG A 20 17.22 12.48 17.14
CA ARG A 20 17.65 11.53 16.11
C ARG A 20 16.47 10.60 15.90
N ALA A 21 16.12 10.34 14.65
CA ALA A 21 15.20 9.26 14.30
C ALA A 21 15.76 7.92 14.80
N ASP A 22 15.01 7.27 15.68
CA ASP A 22 15.33 5.95 16.21
C ASP A 22 14.72 4.85 15.34
N THR A 23 15.23 3.63 15.49
CA THR A 23 14.72 2.45 14.79
C THR A 23 14.18 1.45 15.80
N LEU A 24 12.88 1.22 15.78
CA LEU A 24 12.15 0.36 16.71
C LEU A 24 11.85 -0.98 16.02
N HIS A 25 12.43 -2.07 16.52
CA HIS A 25 12.29 -3.38 15.91
C HIS A 25 11.04 -4.10 16.42
N VAL A 26 10.24 -4.65 15.52
CA VAL A 26 9.05 -5.42 15.88
C VAL A 26 9.09 -6.76 15.16
N PHE A 27 9.05 -7.85 15.92
CA PHE A 27 8.97 -9.22 15.39
C PHE A 27 7.56 -9.78 15.61
N PRO A 28 7.06 -10.63 14.69
CA PRO A 28 5.69 -11.16 14.78
C PRO A 28 5.47 -12.11 15.97
N ASP A 29 6.55 -12.64 16.56
CA ASP A 29 6.51 -13.44 17.79
C ASP A 29 6.59 -12.59 19.08
N GLY A 30 6.63 -11.26 18.95
CA GLY A 30 6.69 -10.32 20.06
C GLY A 30 8.06 -10.14 20.70
N THR A 31 9.14 -10.67 20.09
CA THR A 31 10.51 -10.59 20.63
C THR A 31 11.27 -9.32 20.28
N GLY A 32 10.62 -8.38 19.57
CA GLY A 32 11.21 -7.09 19.21
C GLY A 32 11.36 -6.15 20.41
N ASP A 33 11.82 -4.92 20.14
CA ASP A 33 11.85 -3.84 21.12
C ASP A 33 10.44 -3.57 21.69
N TYR A 34 9.42 -3.78 20.86
CA TYR A 34 8.01 -3.71 21.23
C TYR A 34 7.27 -4.99 20.82
N PRO A 35 6.26 -5.41 21.60
CA PRO A 35 5.55 -6.66 21.37
C PRO A 35 4.64 -6.65 20.14
N THR A 36 4.24 -5.47 19.66
CA THR A 36 3.32 -5.30 18.53
C THR A 36 3.64 -4.03 17.75
N ILE A 37 3.11 -3.94 16.52
CA ILE A 37 3.28 -2.76 15.66
C ILE A 37 2.68 -1.53 16.33
N GLN A 38 1.47 -1.63 16.89
CA GLN A 38 0.82 -0.50 17.58
C GLN A 38 1.64 -0.04 18.78
N ALA A 39 2.21 -0.95 19.58
CA ALA A 39 3.04 -0.56 20.72
C ALA A 39 4.29 0.22 20.28
N ALA A 40 4.89 -0.15 19.14
CA ALA A 40 6.00 0.61 18.56
C ALA A 40 5.54 1.97 18.01
N VAL A 41 4.38 2.02 17.33
CA VAL A 41 3.76 3.28 16.87
C VAL A 41 3.49 4.21 18.04
N ASP A 42 2.98 3.71 19.16
CA ASP A 42 2.66 4.51 20.35
C ASP A 42 3.93 5.12 20.95
N ALA A 43 5.01 4.35 21.00
CA ALA A 43 6.29 4.77 21.57
C ALA A 43 7.14 5.66 20.64
N ALA A 44 6.95 5.55 19.32
CA ALA A 44 7.71 6.30 18.32
C ALA A 44 7.56 7.82 18.48
N GLY A 45 8.70 8.51 18.43
CA GLY A 45 8.78 9.95 18.20
C GLY A 45 8.71 10.31 16.71
N ASP A 46 8.66 11.62 16.43
CA ASP A 46 8.65 12.12 15.06
C ASP A 46 9.96 11.78 14.34
N GLY A 47 9.83 11.15 13.17
CA GLY A 47 10.92 10.73 12.29
C GLY A 47 11.36 9.28 12.50
N ASP A 48 10.87 8.60 13.53
CA ASP A 48 11.28 7.22 13.84
C ASP A 48 10.86 6.22 12.76
N THR A 49 11.62 5.12 12.68
CA THR A 49 11.33 3.98 11.82
C THR A 49 10.92 2.78 12.66
N ILE A 50 9.75 2.23 12.40
CA ILE A 50 9.28 0.96 12.94
C ILE A 50 9.67 -0.11 11.93
N LEU A 51 10.70 -0.90 12.27
CA LEU A 51 11.30 -1.89 11.39
C LEU A 51 10.71 -3.28 11.71
N LEU A 52 9.93 -3.80 10.77
CA LEU A 52 9.25 -5.09 10.90
C LEU A 52 10.20 -6.22 10.49
N GLY A 53 10.41 -7.17 11.40
CA GLY A 53 11.10 -8.40 11.08
C GLY A 53 10.26 -9.35 10.23
N ASP A 54 10.93 -10.37 9.72
CA ASP A 54 10.31 -11.31 8.80
C ASP A 54 9.26 -12.20 9.50
N GLY A 55 8.09 -12.33 8.88
CA GLY A 55 7.02 -13.23 9.22
C GLY A 55 5.66 -12.58 9.00
N VAL A 56 4.65 -13.12 9.69
CA VAL A 56 3.26 -12.68 9.52
C VAL A 56 2.69 -12.16 10.82
N PHE A 57 2.39 -10.87 10.81
CA PHE A 57 1.80 -10.10 11.90
C PHE A 57 0.29 -10.33 11.90
N ARG A 58 -0.23 -10.85 13.02
CA ARG A 58 -1.65 -11.14 13.27
C ARG A 58 -2.02 -10.75 14.69
N GLY A 59 -3.33 -10.66 14.91
CA GLY A 59 -3.89 -10.40 16.24
C GLY A 59 -3.80 -8.94 16.64
N ASP A 60 -4.26 -8.67 17.85
CA ASP A 60 -4.43 -7.32 18.36
C ASP A 60 -3.08 -6.57 18.44
N GLY A 61 -3.08 -5.30 18.07
CA GLY A 61 -1.88 -4.46 17.98
C GLY A 61 -1.04 -4.67 16.72
N ASN A 62 -1.32 -5.70 15.92
CA ASN A 62 -0.66 -5.98 14.63
C ASN A 62 -1.57 -5.75 13.42
N ARG A 63 -2.80 -5.34 13.68
CA ARG A 63 -3.86 -4.90 12.77
C ARG A 63 -4.62 -3.76 13.45
N ASP A 64 -5.50 -3.09 12.73
CA ASP A 64 -6.22 -1.90 13.19
C ASP A 64 -5.27 -0.81 13.71
N ILE A 65 -4.10 -0.70 13.06
CA ILE A 65 -2.99 0.13 13.53
C ILE A 65 -3.36 1.60 13.32
N VAL A 66 -3.30 2.41 14.37
CA VAL A 66 -3.61 3.84 14.33
C VAL A 66 -2.32 4.64 14.45
N VAL A 67 -2.03 5.43 13.41
CA VAL A 67 -0.95 6.43 13.40
C VAL A 67 -1.59 7.80 13.57
N TYR A 68 -1.48 8.38 14.77
CA TYR A 68 -2.10 9.66 15.10
C TYR A 68 -1.06 10.75 15.34
N ASN A 69 -1.17 11.84 14.59
CA ASN A 69 -0.41 13.08 14.77
C ASN A 69 1.11 12.90 14.99
N LYS A 70 1.73 12.02 14.20
CA LYS A 70 3.18 11.79 14.20
C LYS A 70 3.72 11.48 12.81
N ALA A 71 5.00 11.81 12.61
CA ALA A 71 5.75 11.42 11.42
C ALA A 71 6.48 10.10 11.67
N VAL A 72 6.14 9.02 10.96
CA VAL A 72 6.80 7.71 11.13
C VAL A 72 6.99 7.00 9.79
N THR A 73 8.01 6.14 9.74
CA THR A 73 8.19 5.14 8.67
C THR A 73 7.90 3.75 9.22
N ILE A 74 7.08 2.97 8.55
CA ILE A 74 6.81 1.56 8.87
C ILE A 74 7.31 0.73 7.70
N ALA A 75 8.39 -0.03 7.91
CA ALA A 75 9.08 -0.70 6.83
C ALA A 75 9.46 -2.14 7.19
N SER A 76 9.58 -3.02 6.19
CA SER A 76 10.24 -4.32 6.41
C SER A 76 11.74 -4.15 6.59
N GLY A 77 12.32 -4.96 7.48
CA GLY A 77 13.77 -5.02 7.68
C GLY A 77 14.54 -5.57 6.48
N SER A 78 13.89 -6.37 5.64
CA SER A 78 14.49 -7.00 4.45
C SER A 78 14.28 -6.21 3.17
N GLY A 79 13.34 -5.26 3.13
CA GLY A 79 12.91 -4.58 1.90
C GLY A 79 12.06 -5.44 0.96
N ASP A 80 11.81 -6.71 1.31
CA ASP A 80 10.99 -7.63 0.54
C ASP A 80 9.54 -7.66 1.10
N PRO A 81 8.54 -7.19 0.33
CA PRO A 81 7.16 -7.13 0.80
C PRO A 81 6.55 -8.49 1.10
N THR A 82 7.10 -9.60 0.61
CA THR A 82 6.62 -10.95 0.95
C THR A 82 7.05 -11.41 2.34
N ARG A 83 8.04 -10.72 2.94
CA ARG A 83 8.66 -11.13 4.20
C ARG A 83 8.02 -10.48 5.42
N ALA A 84 7.43 -9.29 5.31
CA ALA A 84 6.68 -8.65 6.39
C ALA A 84 5.20 -8.54 5.98
N VAL A 85 4.39 -9.48 6.46
CA VAL A 85 2.97 -9.58 6.07
C VAL A 85 2.08 -9.18 7.23
N ILE A 86 1.25 -8.17 7.06
CA ILE A 86 0.15 -7.82 7.95
C ILE A 86 -1.10 -8.51 7.42
N ASP A 87 -1.56 -9.54 8.14
CA ASP A 87 -2.76 -10.29 7.81
C ASP A 87 -3.89 -9.91 8.75
N CYS A 88 -4.75 -8.98 8.30
CA CYS A 88 -5.80 -8.39 9.13
C CYS A 88 -6.83 -9.44 9.57
N SER A 89 -7.00 -10.51 8.78
CA SER A 89 -8.03 -11.55 8.99
C SER A 89 -9.44 -10.97 9.14
N GLY A 90 -9.70 -9.83 8.49
CA GLY A 90 -10.97 -9.11 8.56
C GLY A 90 -12.07 -9.78 7.73
N SER A 91 -13.30 -9.68 8.21
CA SER A 91 -14.49 -10.20 7.54
C SER A 91 -15.72 -9.34 7.82
N GLU A 92 -16.85 -9.64 7.18
CA GLU A 92 -18.11 -8.96 7.47
C GLU A 92 -18.57 -9.14 8.93
N ALA A 93 -18.33 -10.33 9.50
CA ALA A 93 -18.72 -10.64 10.87
C ALA A 93 -17.74 -10.08 11.91
N ASP A 94 -16.48 -9.89 11.53
CA ASP A 94 -15.40 -9.40 12.38
C ASP A 94 -14.49 -8.45 11.57
N PRO A 95 -14.90 -7.18 11.40
CA PRO A 95 -14.16 -6.23 10.56
C PRO A 95 -12.83 -5.82 11.19
N HIS A 96 -11.74 -6.02 10.45
CA HIS A 96 -10.39 -5.58 10.81
C HIS A 96 -9.70 -4.98 9.59
N TRP A 97 -8.89 -3.94 9.78
CA TRP A 97 -8.14 -3.27 8.71
C TRP A 97 -6.64 -3.23 9.02
N GLY A 98 -5.83 -2.73 8.08
CA GLY A 98 -4.39 -2.60 8.29
C GLY A 98 -4.06 -1.35 9.13
N PHE A 99 -4.23 -0.18 8.51
CA PHE A 99 -3.80 1.11 9.02
C PHE A 99 -4.92 2.16 8.98
N GLU A 100 -4.97 2.99 10.01
CA GLU A 100 -5.70 4.25 10.09
C GLU A 100 -4.71 5.36 10.39
N ILE A 101 -4.46 6.21 9.40
CA ILE A 101 -3.48 7.29 9.46
C ILE A 101 -4.25 8.61 9.56
N ASP A 102 -4.31 9.18 10.75
CA ASP A 102 -4.92 10.48 11.01
C ASP A 102 -3.86 11.43 11.58
N SER A 103 -3.09 12.03 10.69
CA SER A 103 -1.88 12.77 11.05
C SER A 103 -1.65 13.91 10.09
N SER A 104 -1.42 15.13 10.57
CA SER A 104 -0.96 16.25 9.73
C SER A 104 0.50 16.12 9.28
N TYR A 105 1.17 15.04 9.67
CA TYR A 105 2.56 14.73 9.35
C TYR A 105 2.65 13.57 8.36
N PRO A 106 3.78 13.47 7.62
CA PRO A 106 3.95 12.41 6.63
C PRO A 106 4.09 11.03 7.28
N CYS A 107 3.50 10.02 6.65
CA CYS A 107 3.64 8.62 7.03
C CYS A 107 4.13 7.82 5.82
N ILE A 108 5.20 7.05 6.00
CA ILE A 108 5.76 6.19 4.94
C ILE A 108 5.51 4.74 5.32
N ILE A 109 4.93 3.98 4.40
CA ILE A 109 4.80 2.53 4.51
C ILE A 109 5.59 1.91 3.35
N GLU A 110 6.56 1.06 3.68
CA GLU A 110 7.53 0.57 2.70
C GLU A 110 7.80 -0.93 2.79
N GLY A 111 7.76 -1.62 1.65
CA GLY A 111 8.25 -2.99 1.56
C GLY A 111 7.45 -3.99 2.39
N ILE A 112 6.13 -3.81 2.55
CA ILE A 112 5.27 -4.73 3.32
C ILE A 112 4.09 -5.24 2.48
N THR A 113 3.51 -6.37 2.90
CA THR A 113 2.21 -6.83 2.40
C THR A 113 1.11 -6.53 3.43
N VAL A 114 -0.01 -5.94 3.00
CA VAL A 114 -1.24 -5.85 3.79
C VAL A 114 -2.35 -6.61 3.08
N LYS A 115 -2.92 -7.60 3.77
CA LYS A 115 -3.96 -8.46 3.18
C LYS A 115 -5.14 -8.72 4.10
N ASN A 116 -6.22 -9.17 3.46
CA ASN A 116 -7.47 -9.58 4.12
C ASN A 116 -8.05 -8.49 5.04
N GLY A 117 -7.82 -7.22 4.72
CA GLY A 117 -8.48 -6.11 5.39
C GLY A 117 -9.96 -6.01 5.00
N TRP A 118 -10.82 -5.65 5.95
CA TRP A 118 -12.25 -5.52 5.78
C TRP A 118 -12.79 -4.32 6.57
N LYS A 119 -13.17 -3.25 5.86
CA LYS A 119 -13.70 -2.01 6.43
C LYS A 119 -15.07 -1.60 5.82
N GLN A 120 -15.93 -2.58 5.56
CA GLN A 120 -17.33 -2.33 5.15
C GLN A 120 -18.22 -2.27 6.39
N THR A 121 -18.87 -1.13 6.63
CA THR A 121 -19.78 -0.97 7.78
C THR A 121 -21.10 -0.31 7.38
N PRO A 122 -22.19 -0.50 8.14
CA PRO A 122 -23.47 0.14 7.82
C PRO A 122 -23.40 1.67 7.74
N GLN A 123 -22.45 2.29 8.45
CA GLN A 123 -22.18 3.72 8.41
C GLN A 123 -21.22 4.02 7.24
N ARG A 124 -21.78 4.18 6.04
CA ARG A 124 -21.06 4.60 4.82
C ARG A 124 -20.20 5.82 5.15
N GLY A 125 -18.88 5.67 5.02
CA GLY A 125 -17.93 6.72 5.39
C GLY A 125 -16.54 6.22 5.80
N ARG A 126 -16.26 4.92 5.66
CA ARG A 126 -14.93 4.36 5.92
C ARG A 126 -14.35 3.84 4.63
N TRP A 127 -13.13 4.27 4.35
CA TRP A 127 -12.42 3.99 3.11
C TRP A 127 -11.20 3.13 3.42
N GLY A 128 -10.77 2.29 2.48
CA GLY A 128 -9.54 1.50 2.63
C GLY A 128 -9.68 0.28 3.53
N GLY A 129 -9.70 -0.93 2.95
CA GLY A 129 -9.61 -2.17 3.73
C GLY A 129 -8.22 -2.38 4.34
N ALA A 130 -7.17 -1.92 3.64
CA ALA A 130 -5.80 -1.97 4.11
C ALA A 130 -5.35 -0.66 4.75
N VAL A 131 -5.52 0.48 4.07
CA VAL A 131 -5.05 1.78 4.55
C VAL A 131 -6.16 2.80 4.42
N PHE A 132 -6.58 3.34 5.56
CA PHE A 132 -7.37 4.56 5.63
C PHE A 132 -6.45 5.74 5.98
N TRP A 133 -6.54 6.85 5.26
CA TRP A 133 -5.85 8.09 5.67
C TRP A 133 -6.77 9.30 5.72
N ARG A 134 -6.45 10.22 6.63
CA ARG A 134 -7.13 11.49 6.81
C ARG A 134 -6.12 12.56 7.20
N TYR A 135 -6.22 13.75 6.61
CA TYR A 135 -5.39 14.91 6.92
C TYR A 135 -3.86 14.72 6.74
N SER A 136 -3.44 13.65 6.04
CA SER A 136 -2.04 13.21 5.97
C SER A 136 -1.47 13.17 4.56
N HIS A 137 -0.13 13.23 4.49
CA HIS A 137 0.64 12.93 3.29
C HIS A 137 1.24 11.52 3.40
N VAL A 138 0.59 10.54 2.80
CA VAL A 138 1.00 9.14 2.88
C VAL A 138 1.85 8.76 1.68
N ARG A 139 2.94 8.04 1.90
CA ARG A 139 3.76 7.43 0.83
C ARG A 139 3.73 5.92 0.99
N LEU A 140 3.29 5.22 -0.05
CA LEU A 140 3.28 3.76 -0.13
C LEU A 140 4.33 3.33 -1.15
N VAL A 141 5.35 2.61 -0.70
CA VAL A 141 6.50 2.27 -1.54
C VAL A 141 6.73 0.77 -1.50
N ASN A 142 6.86 0.12 -2.66
CA ASN A 142 7.21 -1.30 -2.75
C ASN A 142 6.28 -2.21 -1.92
N CYS A 143 4.98 -1.89 -1.86
CA CYS A 143 4.01 -2.59 -1.03
C CYS A 143 3.08 -3.49 -1.85
N VAL A 144 2.57 -4.55 -1.22
CA VAL A 144 1.55 -5.41 -1.79
C VAL A 144 0.25 -5.27 -1.01
N PHE A 145 -0.85 -4.96 -1.70
CA PHE A 145 -2.19 -4.90 -1.14
C PHE A 145 -3.06 -5.97 -1.80
N ALA A 146 -3.39 -7.02 -1.05
CA ALA A 146 -4.10 -8.18 -1.59
C ALA A 146 -5.40 -8.50 -0.85
N HIS A 147 -6.48 -8.70 -1.60
CA HIS A 147 -7.78 -9.15 -1.06
C HIS A 147 -8.34 -8.28 0.07
N ASN A 148 -8.08 -6.98 0.02
CA ASN A 148 -8.66 -6.03 0.94
C ASN A 148 -10.03 -5.56 0.44
N ARG A 149 -10.94 -5.28 1.37
CA ARG A 149 -12.32 -4.90 1.08
C ARG A 149 -12.76 -3.70 1.90
N ALA A 150 -13.42 -2.76 1.25
CA ALA A 150 -14.05 -1.61 1.89
C ALA A 150 -15.31 -1.19 1.14
N ASP A 151 -16.05 -0.22 1.67
CA ASP A 151 -17.20 0.34 0.93
C ASP A 151 -16.71 1.16 -0.26
N LEU A 152 -15.58 1.86 -0.07
CA LEU A 152 -14.89 2.67 -1.06
C LEU A 152 -13.37 2.46 -0.93
N GLY A 153 -12.65 2.39 -2.04
CA GLY A 153 -11.19 2.19 -2.00
C GLY A 153 -10.83 0.83 -1.42
N GLY A 154 -11.05 -0.26 -2.16
CA GLY A 154 -11.02 -1.62 -1.59
C GLY A 154 -9.76 -1.92 -0.75
N ALA A 155 -8.59 -1.41 -1.16
CA ALA A 155 -7.38 -1.43 -0.35
C ALA A 155 -7.10 -0.09 0.34
N VAL A 156 -7.02 0.98 -0.43
CA VAL A 156 -6.47 2.26 0.03
C VAL A 156 -7.53 3.34 -0.19
N GLY A 157 -7.85 4.07 0.88
CA GLY A 157 -8.90 5.08 0.81
C GLY A 157 -8.70 6.22 1.79
N GLY A 158 -8.93 7.46 1.38
CA GLY A 158 -8.60 8.61 2.21
C GLY A 158 -8.88 9.94 1.57
N GLY A 159 -8.66 11.01 2.32
CA GLY A 159 -8.90 12.38 1.86
C GLY A 159 -8.29 13.44 2.76
N TYR A 160 -8.44 14.70 2.35
CA TYR A 160 -7.89 15.87 3.03
C TYR A 160 -6.36 15.86 3.16
N GLY A 161 -5.66 15.23 2.22
CA GLY A 161 -4.20 15.09 2.19
C GLY A 161 -3.76 14.28 0.98
N GLY A 162 -2.46 14.29 0.67
CA GLY A 162 -1.92 13.61 -0.52
C GLY A 162 -1.56 12.15 -0.29
N ILE A 163 -1.58 11.36 -1.35
CA ILE A 163 -0.99 10.01 -1.36
C ILE A 163 -0.09 9.81 -2.58
N GLU A 164 1.12 9.32 -2.33
CA GLU A 164 2.06 8.90 -3.37
C GLU A 164 2.21 7.39 -3.30
N ILE A 165 2.04 6.72 -4.44
CA ILE A 165 2.09 5.26 -4.52
C ILE A 165 3.10 4.88 -5.59
N GLU A 166 4.16 4.21 -5.17
CA GLU A 166 5.31 3.88 -5.99
C GLU A 166 5.62 2.38 -5.89
N SER A 167 5.81 1.74 -7.05
CA SER A 167 6.23 0.33 -7.12
C SER A 167 5.32 -0.60 -6.31
N CYS A 168 4.01 -0.32 -6.26
CA CYS A 168 3.07 -1.12 -5.46
C CYS A 168 2.25 -2.07 -6.35
N THR A 169 1.84 -3.20 -5.77
CA THR A 169 0.93 -4.16 -6.41
C THR A 169 -0.39 -4.23 -5.64
N PHE A 170 -1.49 -3.91 -6.32
CA PHE A 170 -2.86 -4.06 -5.83
C PHE A 170 -3.50 -5.24 -6.55
N TYR A 171 -3.83 -6.29 -5.80
CA TYR A 171 -4.37 -7.52 -6.37
C TYR A 171 -5.68 -7.94 -5.69
N GLY A 172 -6.74 -8.09 -6.49
CA GLY A 172 -7.98 -8.69 -5.99
C GLY A 172 -8.66 -7.91 -4.87
N ASN A 173 -8.44 -6.59 -4.80
CA ASN A 173 -9.07 -5.71 -3.81
C ASN A 173 -10.50 -5.36 -4.25
N GLY A 174 -11.41 -5.17 -3.30
CA GLY A 174 -12.84 -5.01 -3.59
C GLY A 174 -13.48 -3.80 -2.93
N ALA A 175 -14.15 -2.96 -3.72
CA ALA A 175 -15.03 -1.91 -3.21
C ALA A 175 -16.50 -2.24 -3.46
N ARG A 176 -17.38 -1.92 -2.51
CA ARG A 176 -18.83 -2.07 -2.69
C ARG A 176 -19.39 -1.06 -3.71
N GLU A 177 -18.82 0.14 -3.75
CA GLU A 177 -19.33 1.25 -4.57
C GLU A 177 -18.32 1.74 -5.61
N TRP A 178 -17.19 2.31 -5.19
CA TRP A 178 -16.24 3.02 -6.05
C TRP A 178 -14.78 2.79 -5.65
N GLY A 179 -13.87 2.84 -6.62
CA GLY A 179 -12.43 2.70 -6.42
C GLY A 179 -12.06 1.31 -5.92
N GLY A 180 -12.18 0.30 -6.78
CA GLY A 180 -12.01 -1.12 -6.42
C GLY A 180 -10.71 -1.41 -5.67
N SER A 181 -9.62 -0.70 -5.98
CA SER A 181 -8.39 -0.72 -5.18
C SER A 181 -8.14 0.59 -4.43
N ILE A 182 -8.20 1.72 -5.10
CA ILE A 182 -7.80 3.02 -4.52
C ILE A 182 -8.93 4.03 -4.68
N ILE A 183 -9.24 4.77 -3.61
CA ILE A 183 -10.06 5.97 -3.70
C ILE A 183 -9.38 7.14 -3.00
N GLN A 184 -9.41 8.31 -3.62
CA GLN A 184 -9.08 9.56 -2.96
C GLN A 184 -10.30 10.48 -2.99
N ASP A 185 -10.71 10.92 -1.81
CA ASP A 185 -11.77 11.88 -1.58
C ASP A 185 -11.20 13.27 -1.26
N ASP A 186 -12.07 14.27 -1.34
CA ASP A 186 -11.87 15.71 -1.24
C ASP A 186 -10.50 16.23 -0.74
N TRP A 187 -9.95 17.17 -1.51
CA TRP A 187 -8.87 18.09 -1.11
C TRP A 187 -7.53 17.39 -0.86
N GLY A 188 -7.12 16.58 -1.83
CA GLY A 188 -5.85 15.87 -1.86
C GLY A 188 -5.35 15.63 -3.28
N SER A 189 -4.17 15.05 -3.41
CA SER A 189 -3.59 14.60 -4.68
C SER A 189 -3.21 13.14 -4.59
N THR A 190 -3.36 12.40 -5.68
CA THR A 190 -2.91 11.01 -5.78
C THR A 190 -1.98 10.88 -6.97
N THR A 191 -0.80 10.31 -6.76
CA THR A 191 0.14 9.97 -7.84
C THR A 191 0.42 8.47 -7.83
N LEU A 192 0.49 7.89 -9.02
CA LEU A 192 0.83 6.48 -9.22
C LEU A 192 2.08 6.37 -10.10
N SER A 193 3.07 5.63 -9.66
CA SER A 193 4.24 5.32 -10.49
C SER A 193 4.64 3.85 -10.33
N HIS A 194 4.98 3.20 -11.45
CA HIS A 194 5.47 1.81 -11.43
C HIS A 194 4.51 0.83 -10.74
N CYS A 195 3.19 1.08 -10.79
CA CYS A 195 2.22 0.28 -10.05
C CYS A 195 1.57 -0.79 -10.93
N ILE A 196 1.17 -1.90 -10.31
CA ILE A 196 0.21 -2.85 -10.89
C ILE A 196 -1.10 -2.73 -10.12
N ILE A 197 -2.21 -2.48 -10.80
CA ILE A 197 -3.57 -2.55 -10.23
C ILE A 197 -4.38 -3.55 -11.03
N ALA A 198 -4.62 -4.72 -10.44
CA ALA A 198 -5.18 -5.83 -11.17
C ALA A 198 -6.27 -6.60 -10.42
N PHE A 199 -7.22 -7.08 -11.21
CA PHE A 199 -8.27 -8.00 -10.76
C PHE A 199 -9.11 -7.48 -9.59
N GLY A 200 -9.19 -6.15 -9.43
CA GLY A 200 -10.06 -5.53 -8.44
C GLY A 200 -11.54 -5.76 -8.75
N THR A 201 -12.37 -5.81 -7.72
CA THR A 201 -13.82 -6.03 -7.86
C THR A 201 -14.61 -4.80 -7.41
N GLY A 202 -15.57 -4.37 -8.22
CA GLY A 202 -16.48 -3.28 -7.89
C GLY A 202 -15.85 -1.89 -8.04
N GLY A 203 -16.60 -0.96 -8.64
CA GLY A 203 -16.23 0.46 -8.64
C GLY A 203 -15.02 0.87 -9.49
N GLY A 204 -14.49 0.02 -10.37
CA GLY A 204 -13.33 0.28 -11.23
C GLY A 204 -11.97 0.05 -10.56
N SER A 205 -10.87 0.37 -11.23
CA SER A 205 -9.51 0.20 -10.68
C SER A 205 -9.21 1.15 -9.51
N ALA A 206 -9.36 2.45 -9.75
CA ALA A 206 -9.14 3.52 -8.80
C ALA A 206 -9.95 4.77 -9.16
N ARG A 207 -10.15 5.68 -8.20
CA ARG A 207 -10.90 6.93 -8.43
C ARG A 207 -10.35 8.08 -7.57
N SER A 208 -10.20 9.26 -8.19
CA SER A 208 -10.02 10.53 -7.45
C SER A 208 -11.28 11.38 -7.62
N LEU A 209 -11.71 12.04 -6.54
CA LEU A 209 -12.85 12.96 -6.55
C LEU A 209 -12.44 14.43 -6.74
N CYS A 210 -11.14 14.74 -6.73
CA CYS A 210 -10.61 16.12 -6.79
C CYS A 210 -9.71 16.45 -7.99
N GLY A 211 -9.64 15.59 -9.00
CA GLY A 211 -8.88 15.86 -10.22
C GLY A 211 -8.46 14.60 -10.95
N GLY A 212 -7.59 14.75 -11.95
CA GLY A 212 -6.92 13.60 -12.56
C GLY A 212 -5.92 12.97 -11.59
N VAL A 213 -5.59 11.69 -11.79
CA VAL A 213 -4.52 10.98 -11.08
C VAL A 213 -3.33 10.90 -12.03
N PRO A 214 -2.29 11.73 -11.86
CA PRO A 214 -1.06 11.59 -12.64
C PRO A 214 -0.50 10.18 -12.47
N MET A 215 -0.25 9.53 -13.60
CA MET A 215 0.28 8.17 -13.62
C MET A 215 1.37 7.99 -14.67
N GLN A 216 2.37 7.20 -14.33
CA GLN A 216 3.43 6.79 -15.24
C GLN A 216 3.84 5.35 -14.96
N CYS A 217 4.15 4.61 -16.01
CA CYS A 217 4.61 3.23 -15.89
C CYS A 217 3.68 2.37 -15.02
N CYS A 218 2.37 2.55 -15.14
CA CYS A 218 1.39 1.76 -14.41
C CYS A 218 0.75 0.74 -15.34
N ASN A 219 0.58 -0.49 -14.85
CA ASN A 219 -0.25 -1.51 -15.49
C ASN A 219 -1.58 -1.63 -14.75
N ILE A 220 -2.68 -1.26 -15.41
CA ILE A 220 -4.02 -1.39 -14.86
C ILE A 220 -4.80 -2.38 -15.72
N TYR A 221 -5.14 -3.54 -15.15
CA TYR A 221 -5.65 -4.67 -15.92
C TYR A 221 -6.69 -5.51 -15.20
N GLY A 222 -7.80 -5.81 -15.89
CA GLY A 222 -8.77 -6.81 -15.45
C GLY A 222 -9.59 -6.39 -14.24
N ASN A 223 -9.73 -5.09 -13.97
CA ASN A 223 -10.54 -4.57 -12.87
C ASN A 223 -12.01 -4.48 -13.28
N ALA A 224 -12.90 -5.04 -12.46
CA ALA A 224 -14.33 -4.98 -12.70
C ALA A 224 -14.85 -3.54 -12.52
N GLY A 225 -15.60 -3.04 -13.51
CA GLY A 225 -16.07 -1.66 -13.55
C GLY A 225 -15.13 -0.69 -14.27
N GLY A 226 -14.06 -1.21 -14.90
CA GLY A 226 -13.20 -0.46 -15.81
C GLY A 226 -11.77 -0.28 -15.30
N ASP A 227 -10.81 -0.45 -16.20
CA ASP A 227 -9.38 -0.26 -15.91
C ASP A 227 -9.00 1.22 -15.96
N TYR A 228 -9.36 1.92 -17.03
CA TYR A 228 -9.04 3.35 -17.25
C TYR A 228 -10.28 4.25 -17.31
N ASP A 229 -11.47 3.73 -17.00
CA ASP A 229 -12.74 4.46 -17.13
C ASP A 229 -12.78 5.74 -16.27
N PHE A 230 -12.07 5.73 -15.15
CA PHE A 230 -11.92 6.88 -14.25
C PHE A 230 -10.66 7.72 -14.52
N PHE A 231 -9.85 7.31 -15.50
CA PHE A 231 -8.61 7.95 -15.94
C PHE A 231 -8.56 8.09 -17.47
N PRO A 232 -9.57 8.74 -18.09
CA PRO A 232 -9.67 8.77 -19.55
C PRO A 232 -8.41 9.39 -20.17
N GLY A 233 -7.85 8.70 -21.17
CA GLY A 233 -6.69 9.17 -21.92
C GLY A 233 -5.32 8.86 -21.31
N GLN A 234 -5.24 8.14 -20.18
CA GLN A 234 -3.95 7.72 -19.61
C GLN A 234 -3.38 6.44 -20.23
N LEU A 235 -4.21 5.60 -20.86
CA LEU A 235 -3.76 4.36 -21.52
C LEU A 235 -2.81 4.67 -22.68
N GLY A 236 -1.62 4.07 -22.67
CA GLY A 236 -0.58 4.27 -23.69
C GLY A 236 0.21 5.57 -23.55
N VAL A 237 -0.03 6.34 -22.48
CA VAL A 237 0.70 7.59 -22.17
C VAL A 237 1.70 7.32 -21.05
N ASN A 238 2.90 7.90 -21.10
CA ASN A 238 3.93 7.78 -20.05
C ASN A 238 4.24 6.33 -19.63
N GLY A 239 4.22 5.38 -20.58
CA GLY A 239 4.48 3.97 -20.30
C GLY A 239 3.35 3.23 -19.58
N ASN A 240 2.17 3.83 -19.42
CA ASN A 240 1.01 3.16 -18.84
C ASN A 240 0.41 2.14 -19.82
N ILE A 241 0.09 0.95 -19.32
CA ILE A 241 -0.37 -0.19 -20.12
C ILE A 241 -1.63 -0.85 -19.51
N CYS A 242 -2.33 -1.61 -20.32
CA CYS A 242 -3.43 -2.48 -19.90
C CYS A 242 -3.16 -3.86 -20.47
N ALA A 243 -2.43 -4.70 -19.72
CA ALA A 243 -2.07 -6.04 -20.14
C ALA A 243 -1.99 -6.98 -18.92
N ASP A 244 -2.20 -8.27 -19.14
CA ASP A 244 -2.11 -9.26 -18.06
C ASP A 244 -0.72 -9.17 -17.39
N PRO A 245 -0.63 -8.93 -16.07
CA PRO A 245 0.64 -8.89 -15.36
C PRO A 245 1.39 -10.24 -15.35
N LEU A 246 0.72 -11.34 -15.71
CA LEU A 246 1.28 -12.69 -15.70
C LEU A 246 1.88 -13.08 -14.34
N PHE A 247 1.05 -12.99 -13.28
CA PHE A 247 1.46 -13.43 -11.94
C PHE A 247 1.75 -14.93 -11.90
N CYS A 248 2.76 -15.34 -11.14
CA CYS A 248 3.29 -16.70 -11.13
C CYS A 248 2.34 -17.74 -10.52
N ASP A 249 1.76 -17.49 -9.34
CA ASP A 249 0.72 -18.32 -8.74
C ASP A 249 -0.24 -17.45 -7.90
N PRO A 250 -1.12 -16.68 -8.57
CA PRO A 250 -2.04 -15.77 -7.88
C PRO A 250 -3.01 -16.49 -6.94
N ALA A 251 -3.31 -17.77 -7.18
CA ALA A 251 -4.18 -18.57 -6.30
C ALA A 251 -3.55 -18.82 -4.91
N ARG A 252 -2.22 -18.75 -4.81
CA ARG A 252 -1.46 -18.83 -3.56
C ARG A 252 -0.90 -17.47 -3.10
N LEU A 253 -1.30 -16.37 -3.73
CA LEU A 253 -0.75 -15.03 -3.54
C LEU A 253 0.77 -14.93 -3.83
N ASP A 254 1.30 -15.80 -4.69
CA ASP A 254 2.57 -15.52 -5.35
C ASP A 254 2.33 -14.53 -6.48
N LEU A 255 2.47 -13.25 -6.13
CA LEU A 255 2.26 -12.11 -7.02
C LEU A 255 3.58 -11.62 -7.64
N SER A 256 4.65 -12.43 -7.58
CA SER A 256 5.78 -12.25 -8.48
C SER A 256 5.32 -12.43 -9.94
N ILE A 257 6.06 -11.84 -10.87
CA ILE A 257 5.66 -11.81 -12.28
C ILE A 257 6.47 -12.80 -13.11
N ALA A 258 5.90 -13.29 -14.20
CA ALA A 258 6.60 -14.15 -15.15
C ALA A 258 7.69 -13.38 -15.91
N ALA A 259 8.69 -14.10 -16.41
CA ALA A 259 9.81 -13.50 -17.15
C ALA A 259 9.40 -12.80 -18.46
N ASP A 260 8.26 -13.18 -19.03
CA ASP A 260 7.64 -12.59 -20.22
C ASP A 260 6.51 -11.61 -19.88
N SER A 261 6.34 -11.26 -18.61
CA SER A 261 5.38 -10.26 -18.18
C SER A 261 5.64 -8.91 -18.86
N PRO A 262 4.61 -8.17 -19.30
CA PRO A 262 4.78 -6.79 -19.75
C PRO A 262 5.23 -5.85 -18.61
N CYS A 263 5.15 -6.30 -17.35
CA CYS A 263 5.67 -5.62 -16.16
C CYS A 263 7.09 -6.00 -15.80
N ALA A 264 7.69 -6.99 -16.48
CA ALA A 264 9.05 -7.42 -16.25
C ALA A 264 10.06 -6.32 -16.62
N PRO A 265 11.22 -6.25 -15.95
CA PRO A 265 12.24 -5.26 -16.25
C PRO A 265 12.78 -5.49 -17.67
N GLY A 266 12.66 -4.49 -18.55
CA GLY A 266 13.16 -4.59 -19.92
C GLY A 266 12.77 -3.44 -20.85
N GLY A 267 11.70 -2.70 -20.52
CA GLY A 267 11.29 -1.49 -21.23
C GLY A 267 11.76 -0.18 -20.56
N GLU A 268 11.27 0.95 -21.08
CA GLU A 268 11.55 2.31 -20.56
C GLU A 268 11.16 2.49 -19.09
N CYS A 269 10.19 1.69 -18.62
CA CYS A 269 9.65 1.74 -17.27
C CYS A 269 10.38 0.86 -16.25
N GLY A 270 11.36 0.05 -16.64
CA GLY A 270 11.94 -0.93 -15.72
C GLY A 270 10.88 -1.91 -15.17
N LEU A 271 10.99 -2.25 -13.88
CA LEU A 271 10.02 -3.11 -13.19
C LEU A 271 8.75 -2.31 -12.85
N MET A 272 7.58 -2.87 -13.16
CA MET A 272 6.29 -2.38 -12.64
C MET A 272 5.77 -3.35 -11.57
N GLY A 273 5.29 -2.81 -10.45
CA GLY A 273 4.81 -3.55 -9.29
C GLY A 273 5.87 -3.74 -8.20
N ALA A 274 5.45 -4.34 -7.09
CA ALA A 274 6.27 -4.52 -5.89
C ALA A 274 7.17 -5.76 -5.92
N LEU A 275 6.91 -6.70 -6.82
CA LEU A 275 7.57 -8.00 -6.83
C LEU A 275 8.33 -8.23 -8.12
N PRO A 276 9.56 -8.77 -8.05
CA PRO A 276 10.38 -9.02 -9.23
C PRO A 276 9.84 -10.21 -10.03
N VAL A 277 10.56 -10.52 -11.11
CA VAL A 277 10.34 -11.77 -11.85
C VAL A 277 10.61 -12.97 -10.93
N GLY A 278 9.62 -13.84 -10.75
CA GLY A 278 9.70 -15.00 -9.85
C GLY A 278 9.55 -16.36 -10.54
N CYS A 279 9.04 -16.39 -11.77
CA CYS A 279 8.87 -17.61 -12.54
C CYS A 279 9.30 -17.44 -14.00
N GLY A 280 9.47 -18.58 -14.68
CA GLY A 280 9.76 -18.61 -16.12
C GLY A 280 8.66 -18.00 -16.97
N PRO A 281 8.86 -17.91 -18.30
CA PRO A 281 7.84 -17.39 -19.20
C PRO A 281 6.56 -18.22 -19.11
N THR A 282 5.42 -17.56 -19.28
CA THR A 282 4.14 -18.26 -19.29
C THR A 282 4.10 -19.28 -20.44
N PRO A 283 3.69 -20.54 -20.17
CA PRO A 283 3.57 -21.53 -21.23
C PRO A 283 2.48 -21.10 -22.21
N VAL A 284 2.87 -20.66 -23.41
CA VAL A 284 1.91 -20.40 -24.48
C VAL A 284 1.64 -21.73 -25.19
N GLU A 285 0.52 -22.38 -24.90
CA GLU A 285 0.06 -23.46 -25.78
C GLU A 285 -0.53 -22.83 -27.06
N ALA A 286 0.21 -22.94 -28.16
CA ALA A 286 -0.32 -22.63 -29.48
C ALA A 286 -1.38 -23.69 -29.84
N THR A 287 -2.66 -23.29 -29.79
CA THR A 287 -3.77 -24.14 -30.18
C THR A 287 -4.48 -23.58 -31.41
N THR A 288 -5.12 -24.45 -32.20
CA THR A 288 -5.87 -23.99 -33.38
C THR A 288 -7.24 -23.48 -32.96
N TRP A 289 -7.80 -22.54 -33.72
CA TRP A 289 -9.18 -22.10 -33.52
C TRP A 289 -10.19 -23.26 -33.57
N GLY A 290 -9.88 -24.31 -34.33
CA GLY A 290 -10.66 -25.56 -34.36
C GLY A 290 -10.63 -26.33 -33.03
N ALA A 291 -9.47 -26.40 -32.37
CA ALA A 291 -9.32 -27.05 -31.07
C ALA A 291 -10.05 -26.26 -29.95
N ILE A 292 -9.98 -24.93 -29.96
CA ILE A 292 -10.76 -24.09 -29.02
C ILE A 292 -12.25 -24.31 -29.21
N LYS A 293 -12.75 -24.31 -30.45
CA LYS A 293 -14.16 -24.60 -30.75
C LYS A 293 -14.59 -26.00 -30.31
N GLY A 294 -13.68 -26.97 -30.35
CA GLY A 294 -13.94 -28.34 -29.88
C GLY A 294 -14.23 -28.42 -28.39
N LEU A 295 -13.64 -27.55 -27.57
CA LEU A 295 -13.83 -27.53 -26.11
C LEU A 295 -15.20 -27.00 -25.67
N TYR A 296 -15.87 -26.18 -26.49
CA TYR A 296 -17.12 -25.51 -26.14
C TYR A 296 -18.33 -26.01 -26.95
N ARG A 297 -18.22 -27.13 -27.66
CA ARG A 297 -19.39 -27.81 -28.21
C ARG A 297 -20.02 -28.62 -27.09
N ALA A 298 -21.10 -28.10 -26.52
CA ALA A 298 -22.05 -28.91 -25.76
C ALA A 298 -22.55 -30.04 -26.68
N GLU A 299 -22.60 -31.26 -26.13
CA GLU A 299 -23.25 -32.41 -26.77
C GLU A 299 -24.74 -32.16 -27.00
#